data_AF-A0A7W7RMG7-F1
#
_entry.id   AF-A0A7W7RMG7-F1
#
_cell.length_a   1.000
_cell.length_b   1.000
_cell.length_c   1.000
_cell.angle_alpha   90.00
_cell.angle_beta   90.00
_cell.angle_gamma   90.00
#
_symmetry.space_group_name_H-M   'P 1'
#
loop_
_entity.id
_entity.type
_entity.pdbx_description
1 polymer ?
#
loop_
_entity_poly.entity_id
_entity_poly.type
_entity_poly.pdbx_seq_one_letter_code
_entity_poly.pdbx_strand_id
1 'polypeptide(L)'
;MRPITLEPLARRQIQELPATEADEVATALLSLASADDPTLEVDPYMPGGVGPIPYHGVLLTARVEAVVTLYVDHVRVVAVRPRT
;
A
#
# COMPACT_ATOMS: atom_id res chain seq x y z
N MET A 1 12.94 -5.79 -6.94
CA MET A 1 12.23 -5.11 -5.83
C MET A 1 11.99 -3.67 -6.23
N ARG A 2 10.73 -3.24 -6.27
CA ARG A 2 10.33 -1.88 -6.63
C ARG A 2 10.52 -0.95 -5.43
N PRO A 3 11.03 0.29 -5.60
CA PRO A 3 11.06 1.28 -4.52
C PRO A 3 9.66 1.58 -3.97
N ILE A 4 9.60 1.83 -2.66
CA ILE A 4 8.37 2.20 -1.94
C ILE A 4 8.49 3.66 -1.48
N THR A 5 7.50 4.48 -1.83
CA THR A 5 7.37 5.86 -1.35
C THR A 5 6.16 5.99 -0.44
N LEU A 6 6.37 6.54 0.76
CA LEU A 6 5.28 6.85 1.69
C LEU A 6 4.86 8.31 1.53
N GLU A 7 3.59 8.55 1.24
CA GLU A 7 3.03 9.89 1.31
C GLU A 7 3.10 10.45 2.73
N PRO A 8 3.10 11.78 2.92
CA PRO A 8 3.17 12.38 4.24
C PRO A 8 2.10 11.87 5.21
N LEU A 9 0.88 11.66 4.71
CA LEU A 9 -0.23 11.09 5.46
C LEU A 9 0.07 9.65 5.90
N ALA A 10 0.44 8.77 4.95
CA ALA A 10 0.79 7.39 5.24
C ALA A 10 1.93 7.28 6.25
N ARG A 11 2.99 8.10 6.09
CA ARG A 11 4.12 8.14 7.03
C ARG A 11 3.66 8.47 8.45
N ARG A 12 2.80 9.49 8.61
CA ARG A 12 2.27 9.86 9.92
C ARG A 12 1.40 8.74 10.51
N GLN A 13 0.52 8.16 9.70
CA GLN A 13 -0.36 7.08 10.15
C GLN A 13 0.43 5.86 10.62
N ILE A 14 1.48 5.45 9.90
CA ILE A 14 2.36 4.35 10.33
C ILE A 14 3.02 4.65 11.67
N GLN A 15 3.42 5.90 11.93
CA GLN A 15 4.02 6.31 13.20
C GLN A 15 3.03 6.30 14.38
N GLU A 16 1.73 6.43 14.08
CA GLU A 16 0.66 6.39 15.08
C GLU A 16 0.18 4.95 15.38
N LEU A 17 0.61 3.95 14.58
CA LEU A 17 0.27 2.55 14.80
C LEU A 17 1.06 1.93 15.96
N PRO A 18 0.50 0.91 16.66
CA PRO A 18 1.28 0.02 17.50
C PRO A 18 2.43 -0.62 16.72
N ALA A 19 3.59 -0.83 17.37
CA ALA A 19 4.79 -1.36 16.72
C ALA A 19 4.53 -2.68 15.96
N THR A 20 3.72 -3.57 16.53
CA THR A 20 3.33 -4.84 15.89
C THR A 20 2.57 -4.64 14.59
N GLU A 21 1.70 -3.63 14.52
CA GLU A 21 0.92 -3.31 13.31
C GLU A 21 1.78 -2.60 12.27
N ALA A 22 2.69 -1.74 12.70
CA ALA A 22 3.67 -1.11 11.82
C ALA A 22 4.60 -2.15 11.15
N ASP A 23 5.06 -3.15 11.91
CA ASP A 23 5.89 -4.25 11.39
C ASP A 23 5.11 -5.14 10.40
N GLU A 24 3.83 -5.42 10.68
CA GLU A 24 2.94 -6.13 9.75
C GLU A 24 2.81 -5.37 8.42
N VAL A 25 2.58 -4.06 8.46
CA VAL A 25 2.50 -3.20 7.27
C VAL A 25 3.81 -3.19 6.51
N ALA A 26 4.95 -3.03 7.20
CA ALA A 26 6.26 -3.02 6.56
C ALA A 26 6.54 -4.33 5.83
N THR A 27 6.24 -5.46 6.46
CA THR A 27 6.40 -6.80 5.86
C THR A 27 5.52 -6.96 4.63
N ALA A 28 4.24 -6.58 4.72
CA ALA A 28 3.31 -6.67 3.60
C ALA A 28 3.72 -5.79 2.41
N LEU A 29 4.16 -4.55 2.68
CA LEU A 29 4.64 -3.64 1.64
C LEU A 29 5.91 -4.14 0.95
N LEU A 30 6.84 -4.74 1.70
CA LEU A 30 8.05 -5.35 1.14
C LEU A 30 7.73 -6.56 0.25
N SER A 31 6.75 -7.37 0.65
CA SER A 31 6.24 -8.49 -0.16
C SER A 31 5.64 -7.96 -1.46
N LEU A 32 4.73 -6.98 -1.39
CA LEU A 32 4.09 -6.34 -2.54
C LEU A 32 5.12 -5.75 -3.52
N ALA A 33 6.12 -5.04 -3.01
CA ALA A 33 7.18 -4.45 -3.83
C ALA A 33 8.07 -5.49 -4.54
N SER A 34 8.09 -6.72 -4.03
CA SER A 34 8.89 -7.83 -4.56
C SER A 34 8.11 -8.80 -5.43
N ALA A 35 6.78 -8.73 -5.42
CA ALA A 35 5.91 -9.60 -6.23
C ALA A 35 6.20 -9.47 -7.73
N ASP A 36 6.12 -10.58 -8.47
CA ASP A 36 6.28 -10.55 -9.93
C ASP A 36 5.18 -9.68 -10.57
N ASP A 37 3.93 -9.88 -10.15
CA ASP A 37 2.79 -9.04 -10.49
C ASP A 37 2.10 -8.49 -9.22
N PRO A 38 2.39 -7.24 -8.84
CA PRO A 38 1.82 -6.65 -7.63
C PRO A 38 0.31 -6.36 -7.75
N THR A 39 -0.28 -6.37 -8.96
CA THR A 39 -1.72 -6.09 -9.13
C THR A 39 -2.60 -7.23 -8.62
N LEU A 40 -2.05 -8.45 -8.53
CA LEU A 40 -2.72 -9.62 -7.97
C LEU A 40 -2.71 -9.66 -6.44
N GLU A 41 -1.84 -8.88 -5.81
CA GLU A 41 -1.61 -8.85 -4.36
C GLU A 41 -2.44 -7.78 -3.64
N VAL A 42 -3.25 -7.01 -4.38
CA VAL A 42 -4.05 -5.91 -3.85
C VAL A 42 -5.48 -5.97 -4.35
N ASP A 43 -6.42 -5.64 -3.47
CA ASP A 43 -7.82 -5.54 -3.87
C ASP A 43 -7.99 -4.31 -4.77
N PRO A 44 -8.57 -4.45 -5.98
CA PRO A 44 -8.72 -3.34 -6.90
C PRO A 44 -9.53 -2.21 -6.27
N TYR A 45 -8.94 -1.02 -6.26
CA TYR A 45 -9.64 0.23 -5.96
C TYR A 45 -9.64 1.05 -7.24
N MET A 46 -10.80 1.23 -7.89
CA MET A 46 -10.91 2.12 -9.04
C MET A 46 -11.51 3.47 -8.61
N PRO A 47 -10.69 4.50 -8.34
CA PRO A 47 -11.20 5.87 -8.36
C PRO A 47 -11.56 6.20 -9.82
N GLY A 48 -12.75 6.75 -10.06
CA GLY A 48 -13.31 7.00 -11.40
C GLY A 48 -12.57 8.08 -12.21
N GLY A 49 -11.31 7.85 -12.55
CA GLY A 49 -10.46 8.76 -13.31
C GLY A 49 -10.31 8.41 -14.78
N VAL A 50 -10.08 9.42 -15.63
CA VAL A 50 -9.78 9.30 -17.07
C VAL A 50 -8.29 9.62 -17.27
N GLY A 51 -7.51 8.67 -17.82
CA GLY A 51 -6.06 8.79 -18.08
C GLY A 51 -5.38 7.42 -18.07
N PRO A 52 -4.04 7.29 -18.25
CA PRO A 52 -3.32 6.07 -17.91
C PRO A 52 -3.46 5.88 -16.39
N ILE A 53 -4.45 5.10 -15.97
CA ILE A 53 -4.86 5.03 -14.57
C ILE A 53 -3.78 4.27 -13.82
N PRO A 54 -3.05 4.90 -12.88
CA PRO A 54 -2.22 4.15 -11.95
C PRO A 54 -3.11 3.11 -11.28
N TYR A 55 -2.72 1.84 -11.21
CA TYR A 55 -3.57 0.84 -10.56
C TYR A 55 -3.62 1.18 -9.07
N HIS A 56 -4.79 1.57 -8.56
CA HIS A 56 -4.95 1.77 -7.12
C HIS A 56 -5.46 0.48 -6.52
N GLY A 57 -4.92 0.12 -5.37
CA GLY A 57 -5.31 -1.08 -4.67
C GLY A 57 -5.33 -0.86 -3.17
N VAL A 58 -6.01 -1.76 -2.47
CA VAL A 58 -5.95 -1.86 -1.02
C VAL A 58 -5.16 -3.11 -0.68
N LEU A 59 -4.02 -2.92 -0.03
CA LEU A 59 -3.25 -4.00 0.57
C LEU A 59 -3.85 -4.31 1.95
N LEU A 60 -4.30 -5.53 2.14
CA LEU A 60 -4.90 -5.97 3.39
C LEU A 60 -3.94 -6.84 4.21
N THR A 61 -3.80 -6.51 5.49
CA THR A 61 -3.20 -7.37 6.50
C THR A 61 -4.27 -7.83 7.50
N ALA A 62 -3.88 -8.56 8.55
CA ALA A 62 -4.80 -8.98 9.59
C ALA A 62 -5.40 -7.79 10.35
N ARG A 63 -4.61 -6.73 10.61
CA ARG A 63 -4.99 -5.62 11.48
C ARG A 63 -4.99 -4.26 10.81
N VAL A 64 -4.44 -4.16 9.61
CA VAL A 64 -4.22 -2.88 8.92
C VAL A 64 -4.55 -3.02 7.45
N GLU A 65 -5.06 -1.95 6.85
CA GLU A 65 -5.19 -1.81 5.41
C GLU A 65 -4.37 -0.60 4.94
N ALA A 66 -3.72 -0.75 3.78
CA ALA A 66 -2.94 0.30 3.16
C ALA A 66 -3.47 0.59 1.75
N VAL A 67 -3.79 1.84 1.49
CA VAL A 67 -4.15 2.31 0.15
C VAL A 67 -2.86 2.56 -0.62
N VAL A 68 -2.69 1.86 -1.73
CA VAL A 68 -1.50 1.93 -2.57
C VAL A 68 -1.85 2.33 -4.00
N THR A 69 -0.91 3.01 -4.63
CA THR A 69 -0.89 3.24 -6.07
C THR A 69 0.30 2.48 -6.64
N LEU A 70 0.01 1.54 -7.54
CA LEU A 70 0.98 0.73 -8.24
C LEU A 70 1.33 1.36 -9.58
N TYR A 71 2.63 1.57 -9.76
CA TYR A 71 3.23 1.92 -11.04
C TYR A 71 4.13 0.76 -11.47
N VAL A 72 4.52 0.75 -12.74
CA VAL A 72 5.33 -0.34 -13.32
C VAL A 72 6.63 -0.55 -12.52
N ASP A 73 7.26 0.55 -12.11
CA ASP A 73 8.57 0.59 -11.48
C ASP A 73 8.56 0.98 -10.01
N HIS A 74 7.42 1.41 -9.43
CA HIS A 74 7.37 1.88 -8.05
C HIS A 74 6.02 1.64 -7.37
N VAL A 75 6.06 1.58 -6.03
CA VAL A 75 4.88 1.49 -5.17
C VAL A 75 4.77 2.77 -4.37
N ARG A 76 3.60 3.41 -4.43
CA ARG A 76 3.30 4.61 -3.65
C ARG A 76 2.23 4.28 -2.61
N VAL A 77 2.50 4.54 -1.35
CA VAL A 77 1.57 4.30 -0.24
C VAL A 77 0.89 5.62 0.10
N VAL A 78 -0.41 5.69 -0.13
CA VAL A 78 -1.22 6.91 0.00
C VAL A 78 -1.71 7.09 1.44
N ALA A 79 -2.22 6.01 2.03
CA ALA A 79 -2.75 6.00 3.38
C ALA A 79 -2.61 4.62 4.03
N VAL A 80 -2.55 4.58 5.35
CA VAL A 80 -2.55 3.37 6.16
C VAL A 80 -3.54 3.56 7.30
N ARG A 81 -4.38 2.56 7.57
CA ARG A 81 -5.37 2.64 8.65
C ARG A 81 -5.61 1.28 9.30
N PRO A 82 -5.84 1.21 10.62
CA PRO A 82 -6.27 -0.01 11.27
C PRO A 82 -7.57 -0.54 10.66
N ARG A 83 -7.69 -1.87 10.56
CA ARG A 83 -8.94 -2.56 10.25
C ARG A 83 -9.70 -2.75 11.55
N THR A 84 -10.86 -2.11 11.67
CA THR A 84 -11.84 -2.35 12.73
C THR A 84 -12.62 -3.64 12.50
#